data_AF-A0A7C5XCR2-F1
#
_entry.id   AF-A0A7C5XCR2-F1
#
_cell.length_a   1.000
_cell.length_b   1.000
_cell.length_c   1.000
_cell.angle_alpha   90.00
_cell.angle_beta   90.00
_cell.angle_gamma   90.00
#
_symmetry.space_group_name_H-M   'P 1'
#
loop_
_entity.id
_entity.type
_entity.pdbx_description
1 polymer ?
#
loop_
_entity_poly.entity_id
_entity_poly.type
_entity_poly.pdbx_seq_one_letter_code
_entity_poly.pdbx_strand_id
1 'polypeptide(L)'
;MPAHGLRALLPVGFDAVVDVLRNDKHASGIYFAVLNTRPRVAVAVGEEFYLMSFNRISAFIVVIEGEDATELRVITHTYPALSDLGASRSYAWEILSAVIGRLGVRPVNVVDVDYMDSSKSSQLGS
;
A
#
# COMPACT_ATOMS: atom_id res chain seq x y z
N MET A 1 7.82 8.77 12.45
CA MET A 1 8.86 8.16 11.59
C MET A 1 8.59 8.58 10.15
N PRO A 2 9.57 8.64 9.23
CA PRO A 2 9.33 9.01 7.84
C PRO A 2 8.67 7.83 7.10
N ALA A 3 7.48 7.47 7.55
CA ALA A 3 6.73 6.30 7.18
C ALA A 3 5.25 6.65 7.15
N HIS A 4 4.50 6.11 6.20
CA HIS A 4 3.10 6.42 6.06
C HIS A 4 2.31 5.14 5.82
N GLY A 5 1.17 5.00 6.52
CA GLY A 5 0.32 3.84 6.43
C GLY A 5 -1.02 4.18 5.80
N LEU A 6 -1.44 3.41 4.82
CA LEU A 6 -2.76 3.49 4.22
C LEU A 6 -3.42 2.11 4.28
N ARG A 7 -4.67 2.07 4.72
CA ARG A 7 -5.54 0.89 4.59
C ARG A 7 -6.76 1.27 3.77
N ALA A 8 -7.11 0.46 2.78
CA ALA A 8 -8.30 0.63 1.97
C ALA A 8 -9.09 -0.69 1.89
N LEU A 9 -10.42 -0.59 1.99
CA LEU A 9 -11.34 -1.69 1.71
C LEU A 9 -11.88 -1.52 0.29
N LEU A 10 -11.53 -2.43 -0.61
CA LEU A 10 -11.90 -2.39 -2.01
C LEU A 10 -13.06 -3.37 -2.27
N PRO A 11 -14.19 -2.92 -2.85
CA PRO A 11 -15.37 -3.77 -3.08
C PRO A 11 -15.19 -4.65 -4.33
N VAL A 12 -14.09 -5.40 -4.37
CA VAL A 12 -13.71 -6.32 -5.45
C VAL A 12 -13.07 -7.57 -4.85
N GLY A 13 -13.03 -8.64 -5.64
CA GLY A 13 -12.37 -9.89 -5.25
C GLY A 13 -10.85 -9.78 -5.19
N PHE A 14 -10.23 -10.62 -4.35
CA PHE A 14 -8.80 -10.65 -4.06
C PHE A 14 -7.94 -10.73 -5.33
N ASP A 15 -8.31 -11.61 -6.25
CA ASP A 15 -7.55 -11.87 -7.48
C ASP A 15 -7.45 -10.62 -8.38
N ALA A 16 -8.49 -9.78 -8.41
CA ALA A 16 -8.46 -8.54 -9.19
C ALA A 16 -7.42 -7.54 -8.65
N VAL A 17 -7.31 -7.41 -7.32
CA VAL A 17 -6.31 -6.54 -6.68
C VAL A 17 -4.90 -7.09 -6.90
N VAL A 18 -4.73 -8.40 -6.76
CA VAL A 18 -3.47 -9.12 -7.01
C VAL A 18 -2.99 -8.93 -8.44
N ASP A 19 -3.87 -9.09 -9.42
CA ASP A 19 -3.52 -8.93 -10.84
C ASP A 19 -3.08 -7.51 -11.15
N VAL A 20 -3.72 -6.50 -10.57
CA VAL A 20 -3.30 -5.11 -10.74
C VAL A 20 -1.92 -4.87 -10.12
N LEU A 21 -1.69 -5.31 -8.88
CA LEU A 21 -0.42 -5.10 -8.20
C LEU A 21 0.73 -5.85 -8.84
N ARG A 22 0.51 -7.09 -9.29
CA ARG A 22 1.50 -7.91 -10.00
C ARG A 22 2.02 -7.23 -11.27
N ASN A 23 1.16 -6.46 -11.93
CA ASN A 23 1.50 -5.73 -13.16
C ASN A 23 1.97 -4.29 -12.91
N ASP A 24 2.07 -3.87 -11.64
CA ASP A 24 2.56 -2.56 -11.26
C ASP A 24 4.03 -2.64 -10.83
N LYS A 25 4.92 -2.15 -11.69
CA LYS A 25 6.37 -2.14 -11.46
C LYS A 25 6.80 -1.25 -10.28
N HIS A 26 5.98 -0.25 -9.91
CA HIS A 26 6.28 0.64 -8.79
C HIS A 26 5.88 -0.05 -7.50
N ALA A 27 4.67 -0.62 -7.45
CA ALA A 27 4.15 -1.31 -6.27
C ALA A 27 4.84 -2.65 -5.96
N SER A 28 5.32 -3.38 -6.97
CA SER A 28 5.83 -4.76 -6.83
C SER A 28 7.19 -5.03 -7.46
N GLY A 29 7.94 -3.97 -7.81
CA GLY A 29 9.20 -4.09 -8.55
C GLY A 29 10.33 -4.84 -7.85
N ILE A 30 10.25 -5.04 -6.53
CA ILE A 30 11.27 -5.76 -5.74
C ILE A 30 10.84 -7.19 -5.45
N TYR A 31 9.59 -7.38 -5.01
CA TYR A 31 9.10 -8.69 -4.59
C TYR A 31 7.58 -8.77 -4.75
N PHE A 32 7.09 -9.96 -5.11
CA PHE A 32 5.67 -10.26 -5.11
C PHE A 32 5.45 -11.73 -4.78
N ALA A 33 4.57 -12.02 -3.83
CA ALA A 33 4.15 -13.37 -3.52
C ALA A 33 2.68 -13.42 -3.10
N VAL A 34 2.03 -14.53 -3.46
CA VAL A 34 0.69 -14.89 -2.98
C VAL A 34 0.83 -16.08 -2.07
N LEU A 35 0.36 -15.92 -0.83
CA LEU A 35 0.27 -16.95 0.19
C LEU A 35 -1.14 -17.53 0.14
N ASN A 36 -1.24 -18.80 -0.21
CA ASN A 36 -2.53 -19.49 -0.39
C ASN A 36 -3.09 -20.00 0.95
N THR A 37 -3.12 -19.12 1.95
CA THR A 37 -3.70 -19.34 3.29
C THR A 37 -5.21 -19.08 3.28
N ARG A 38 -5.87 -19.24 4.44
CA ARG A 38 -7.25 -18.77 4.64
C ARG A 38 -7.28 -17.81 5.84
N PRO A 39 -7.55 -16.50 5.63
CA PRO A 39 -7.75 -15.84 4.33
C PRO A 39 -6.49 -15.86 3.44
N ARG A 40 -6.65 -15.73 2.12
CA ARG A 40 -5.51 -15.56 1.21
C ARG A 40 -4.83 -14.22 1.45
N VAL A 41 -3.51 -14.19 1.29
CA VAL A 41 -2.71 -12.98 1.49
C VAL A 41 -1.77 -12.80 0.30
N ALA A 42 -1.66 -11.58 -0.24
CA ALA A 42 -0.57 -11.24 -1.14
C ALA A 42 0.34 -10.20 -0.48
N VAL A 43 1.64 -10.33 -0.71
CA VAL A 43 2.65 -9.39 -0.25
C VAL A 43 3.39 -8.87 -1.48
N ALA A 44 3.48 -7.55 -1.60
CA ALA A 44 4.29 -6.89 -2.61
C ALA A 44 5.27 -5.92 -1.95
N VAL A 45 6.47 -5.83 -2.52
CA VAL A 45 7.47 -4.84 -2.15
C VAL A 45 7.85 -4.06 -3.39
N GLY A 46 7.77 -2.74 -3.26
CA GLY A 46 8.02 -1.79 -4.31
C GLY A 46 8.99 -0.71 -3.88
N GLU A 47 9.51 0.05 -4.84
CA GLU A 47 10.38 1.18 -4.58
C GLU A 47 10.27 2.20 -5.71
N GLU A 48 10.23 3.47 -5.34
CA GLU A 48 10.23 4.58 -6.29
C GLU A 48 11.17 5.70 -5.85
N PHE A 49 11.84 6.32 -6.82
CA PHE A 49 12.71 7.47 -6.58
C PHE A 49 11.91 8.76 -6.60
N TYR A 50 11.96 9.52 -5.52
CA TYR A 50 11.32 10.83 -5.40
C TYR A 50 12.36 11.94 -5.49
N LEU A 51 12.23 12.79 -6.51
CA LEU A 51 13.15 13.91 -6.74
C LEU A 51 13.15 14.91 -5.58
N MET A 52 11.99 15.17 -4.98
CA MET A 52 11.81 16.18 -3.92
C MET A 52 12.57 15.84 -2.64
N SER A 53 12.66 14.54 -2.29
CA SER A 53 13.43 14.05 -1.15
C SER A 53 14.83 13.57 -1.53
N PHE A 54 15.14 13.59 -2.85
CA PHE A 54 16.34 12.99 -3.45
C PHE A 54 16.63 11.58 -2.91
N ASN A 55 15.56 10.78 -2.74
CA ASN A 55 15.64 9.49 -2.09
C ASN A 55 14.72 8.45 -2.73
N ARG A 56 15.02 7.17 -2.47
CA ARG A 56 14.16 6.05 -2.79
C ARG A 56 13.21 5.78 -1.62
N ILE A 57 11.94 5.63 -1.93
CA ILE A 57 10.87 5.35 -0.97
C ILE A 57 10.45 3.92 -1.21
N SER A 58 10.54 3.08 -0.18
CA SER A 58 10.09 1.70 -0.26
C SER A 58 8.61 1.62 0.09
N ALA A 59 7.88 0.71 -0.54
CA ALA A 59 6.51 0.36 -0.21
C ALA A 59 6.43 -1.12 0.17
N PHE A 60 5.78 -1.39 1.29
CA PHE A 60 5.36 -2.72 1.74
C PHE A 60 3.85 -2.79 1.63
N ILE A 61 3.37 -3.70 0.79
CA ILE A 61 1.97 -3.81 0.46
C ILE A 61 1.48 -5.18 0.90
N VAL A 62 0.35 -5.20 1.59
CA VAL A 62 -0.33 -6.43 2.00
C VAL A 62 -1.75 -6.39 1.48
N VAL A 63 -2.14 -7.41 0.74
CA VAL A 63 -3.52 -7.64 0.31
C VAL A 63 -4.08 -8.80 1.12
N ILE A 64 -5.24 -8.63 1.72
CA ILE A 64 -5.90 -9.67 2.51
C ILE A 64 -7.28 -9.92 1.91
N GLU A 65 -7.58 -11.17 1.60
CA GLU A 65 -8.90 -11.59 1.17
C GLU A 65 -9.91 -11.42 2.31
N GLY A 66 -11.00 -10.72 2.04
CA GLY A 66 -12.18 -10.66 2.89
C GLY A 66 -13.40 -11.26 2.19
N GLU A 67 -14.51 -11.36 2.92
CA GLU A 67 -15.76 -11.97 2.44
C GLU A 67 -16.44 -11.11 1.36
N ASP A 68 -16.63 -9.81 1.65
CA ASP A 68 -17.33 -8.87 0.75
C ASP A 68 -16.39 -7.85 0.08
N ALA A 69 -15.17 -7.72 0.60
CA ALA A 69 -14.20 -6.74 0.14
C ALA A 69 -12.78 -7.26 0.33
N THR A 70 -11.87 -6.80 -0.52
CA THR A 70 -10.44 -7.05 -0.38
C THR A 70 -9.79 -5.90 0.37
N GLU A 71 -9.03 -6.22 1.39
CA GLU A 71 -8.26 -5.23 2.13
C GLU A 71 -6.90 -5.02 1.49
N LEU A 72 -6.57 -3.76 1.21
CA LEU A 72 -5.26 -3.32 0.73
C LEU A 72 -4.61 -2.47 1.81
N ARG A 73 -3.42 -2.87 2.26
CA ARG A 73 -2.55 -2.09 3.14
C ARG A 73 -1.31 -1.67 2.37
N VAL A 74 -0.96 -0.39 2.46
CA VAL A 74 0.25 0.17 1.88
C VAL A 74 1.01 0.88 2.99
N ILE A 75 2.23 0.43 3.26
CA ILE A 75 3.13 1.05 4.22
C ILE A 75 4.34 1.53 3.44
N THR A 76 4.53 2.83 3.37
CA THR A 76 5.70 3.43 2.73
C THR A 76 6.70 3.87 3.78
N HIS A 77 7.98 3.82 3.42
CA HIS A 77 9.07 4.21 4.31
C HIS A 77 10.20 4.88 3.54
N THR A 78 10.70 5.97 4.10
CA THR A 78 11.77 6.77 3.54
C THR A 78 13.03 6.56 4.37
N TYR A 79 13.97 5.76 3.86
CA TYR A 79 15.26 5.50 4.52
C TYR A 79 16.38 5.37 3.48
N PRO A 80 17.59 5.92 3.74
CA PRO A 80 18.01 6.75 4.87
C PRO A 80 17.71 8.23 4.62
N ALA A 81 16.73 8.83 5.33
CA ALA A 81 16.44 10.25 5.19
C ALA A 81 16.08 10.90 6.53
N LEU A 82 16.60 12.11 6.74
CA LEU A 82 16.30 12.96 7.90
C LEU A 82 14.95 13.70 7.74
N SER A 83 14.40 13.76 6.52
CA SER A 83 13.13 14.40 6.21
C SER A 83 12.41 13.67 5.08
N ASP A 84 11.11 13.43 5.24
CA ASP A 84 10.24 12.78 4.25
C ASP A 84 9.64 13.78 3.25
N LEU A 85 9.40 15.02 3.68
CA LEU A 85 8.69 16.06 2.92
C LEU A 85 7.33 15.60 2.33
N GLY A 86 6.71 14.56 2.89
CA GLY A 86 5.45 13.99 2.38
C GLY A 86 5.62 13.01 1.21
N ALA A 87 6.84 12.61 0.87
CA ALA A 87 7.11 11.63 -0.18
C ALA A 87 6.48 10.27 0.15
N SER A 88 6.63 9.79 1.38
CA SER A 88 6.02 8.53 1.84
C SER A 88 4.50 8.53 1.66
N ARG A 89 3.83 9.60 2.11
CA ARG A 89 2.39 9.78 1.93
C ARG A 89 1.98 9.82 0.46
N SER A 90 2.70 10.61 -0.35
CA SER A 90 2.42 10.73 -1.79
C SER A 90 2.51 9.38 -2.48
N TYR A 91 3.54 8.60 -2.17
CA TYR A 91 3.73 7.28 -2.74
C TYR A 91 2.64 6.27 -2.35
N ALA A 92 2.22 6.29 -1.08
CA ALA A 92 1.12 5.43 -0.63
C ALA A 92 -0.19 5.74 -1.39
N TRP A 93 -0.48 7.02 -1.59
CA TRP A 93 -1.65 7.47 -2.34
C TRP A 93 -1.55 7.21 -3.84
N GLU A 94 -0.36 7.31 -4.43
CA GLU A 94 -0.12 6.97 -5.84
C GLU A 94 -0.38 5.49 -6.11
N ILE A 95 0.11 4.60 -5.23
CA ILE A 95 -0.17 3.15 -5.30
C ILE A 95 -1.68 2.89 -5.20
N LEU A 96 -2.37 3.46 -4.19
CA LEU A 96 -3.82 3.29 -4.07
C LEU A 96 -4.55 3.83 -5.31
N SER A 97 -4.15 5.01 -5.80
CA SER A 97 -4.77 5.67 -6.95
C SER A 97 -4.61 4.84 -8.23
N ALA A 98 -3.44 4.23 -8.42
CA ALA A 98 -3.19 3.31 -9.53
C ALA A 98 -4.08 2.06 -9.46
N VAL A 99 -4.23 1.49 -8.26
CA VAL A 99 -5.09 0.32 -8.02
C VAL A 99 -6.56 0.66 -8.31
N ILE A 100 -7.11 1.70 -7.68
CA ILE A 100 -8.52 2.07 -7.86
C ILE A 100 -8.82 2.53 -9.29
N GLY A 101 -7.86 3.20 -9.93
CA GLY A 101 -7.99 3.66 -11.31
C GLY A 101 -8.06 2.51 -12.31
N ARG A 102 -7.23 1.47 -12.15
CA ARG A 102 -7.27 0.27 -13.00
C ARG A 102 -8.50 -0.60 -12.75
N LEU A 103 -8.96 -0.67 -11.51
CA LEU A 103 -10.14 -1.46 -11.14
C LEU A 103 -11.47 -0.74 -11.44
N GLY A 104 -11.44 0.59 -11.61
CA GLY A 104 -12.65 1.39 -11.82
C GLY A 104 -13.57 1.44 -10.60
N VAL A 105 -13.02 1.28 -9.38
CA VAL A 105 -13.79 1.22 -8.13
C VAL A 105 -13.45 2.36 -7.19
N ARG A 106 -14.31 2.58 -6.20
CA ARG A 106 -14.04 3.46 -5.06
C ARG A 106 -13.91 2.62 -3.79
N PRO A 107 -12.90 2.86 -2.94
CA PRO A 107 -12.81 2.19 -1.66
C PRO A 107 -14.05 2.47 -0.81
N VAL A 108 -14.55 1.46 -0.09
CA VAL A 108 -15.63 1.59 0.90
C VAL A 108 -15.16 2.36 2.13
N ASN A 109 -13.90 2.15 2.49
CA ASN A 109 -13.26 2.81 3.61
C ASN A 109 -11.78 3.02 3.30
N VAL A 110 -11.25 4.16 3.74
CA VAL A 110 -9.82 4.47 3.70
C VAL A 110 -9.41 4.99 5.07
N VAL A 111 -8.37 4.39 5.64
CA VAL A 111 -7.69 4.86 6.84
C VAL A 111 -6.30 5.33 6.42
N ASP A 112 -6.00 6.60 6.68
CA ASP A 112 -4.73 7.27 6.40
C ASP A 112 -4.06 7.55 7.76
N VAL A 113 -2.92 6.91 8.01
CA VAL A 113 -2.13 7.04 9.24
C VAL A 113 -0.79 7.68 8.89
N ASP A 114 -0.71 8.96 9.18
CA ASP A 114 0.49 9.74 8.92
C ASP A 114 1.61 9.46 9.94
N TYR A 115 2.85 9.48 9.46
CA TYR A 115 4.10 9.24 10.23
C TYR A 115 4.15 7.92 11.02
N MET A 116 3.27 6.96 10.70
CA MET A 116 2.99 5.75 11.49
C MET A 116 2.84 6.09 12.97
N ASP A 117 2.09 7.15 13.27
CA ASP A 117 1.79 7.59 14.64
C ASP A 117 1.34 6.39 15.48
N SER A 118 2.13 6.04 16.50
CA SER A 118 1.91 4.84 17.31
C SER A 118 0.52 4.82 17.96
N SER A 119 -0.06 5.99 18.24
CA SER A 119 -1.42 6.11 18.78
C SER A 119 -2.53 5.72 17.79
N LYS A 120 -2.25 5.76 16.49
CA LYS A 120 -3.18 5.48 15.39
C LYS A 120 -2.80 4.26 14.57
N SER A 121 -1.57 3.76 14.71
CA SER A 121 -1.07 2.60 13.95
C SER A 121 -1.93 1.34 14.09
N SER A 122 -2.60 1.16 15.23
CA SER A 122 -3.56 0.07 15.45
C SER A 122 -4.76 0.13 14.50
N GLN A 123 -5.10 1.31 13.97
CA GLN A 123 -6.18 1.50 13.00
C GLN A 123 -5.91 0.82 11.64
N LEU A 124 -4.65 0.45 11.37
CA LEU A 124 -4.32 -0.37 10.21
C LEU A 124 -4.71 -1.85 10.41
N GLY A 125 -4.88 -2.30 11.65
CA GLY A 125 -5.22 -3.68 12.01
C GLY A 125 -6.64 -3.90 12.53
N SER A 126 -7.37 -2.83 12.87
CA SER A 126 -8.76 -2.85 13.37
C SER A 126 -9.78 -2.53 12.29
#